data_AF-A0A523RS83-F1
#
_entry.id   AF-A0A523RS83-F1
#
_cell.length_a   1.000
_cell.length_b   1.000
_cell.length_c   1.000
_cell.angle_alpha   90.00
_cell.angle_beta   90.00
_cell.angle_gamma   90.00
#
_symmetry.space_group_name_H-M   'P 1'
#
loop_
_entity.id
_entity.type
_entity.pdbx_description
1 polymer ?
#
loop_
_entity_poly.entity_id
_entity_poly.type
_entity_poly.pdbx_seq_one_letter_code
_entity_poly.pdbx_strand_id
1 'polypeptide(L)'
;MIPKKIKVAGHYYDIIWDNEGLSNKNLVGEADHSKNIIFLATKYKGKKINKTNIEETLLHEILHAVDANYNGGGLREDDVSRLSVGLYQVLKDNKFL
;
A
#
# COMPACT_ATOMS: atom_id res chain seq x y z
N MET A 1 7.53 5.24 -10.54
CA MET A 1 6.25 5.18 -11.28
C MET A 1 5.42 4.14 -10.56
N ILE A 2 4.14 4.40 -10.26
CA ILE A 2 3.31 3.42 -9.55
C ILE A 2 2.89 2.32 -10.53
N PRO A 3 3.19 1.04 -10.27
CA PRO A 3 2.81 -0.05 -11.17
C PRO A 3 1.28 -0.21 -11.18
N LYS A 4 0.74 -0.80 -12.25
CA LYS A 4 -0.69 -1.16 -12.33
C LYS A 4 -1.00 -2.52 -11.69
N LYS A 5 0.03 -3.33 -11.48
CA LYS A 5 -0.06 -4.70 -11.00
C LYS A 5 1.24 -5.10 -10.32
N ILE A 6 1.17 -5.87 -9.24
CA ILE A 6 2.33 -6.40 -8.53
C ILE A 6 2.10 -7.86 -8.14
N LYS A 7 3.18 -8.65 -8.07
CA LYS A 7 3.12 -10.02 -7.58
C LYS A 7 3.61 -10.06 -6.14
N VAL A 8 2.78 -10.58 -5.24
CA VAL A 8 3.08 -10.75 -3.80
C VAL A 8 2.76 -12.18 -3.43
N ALA A 9 3.74 -12.91 -2.88
CA ALA A 9 3.56 -14.29 -2.40
C ALA A 9 2.93 -15.28 -3.40
N GLY A 10 3.15 -15.09 -4.71
CA GLY A 10 2.53 -15.93 -5.74
C GLY A 10 1.19 -15.40 -6.27
N HIS A 11 0.57 -14.44 -5.59
CA HIS A 11 -0.67 -13.78 -5.98
C HIS A 11 -0.40 -12.50 -6.74
N TYR A 12 -1.23 -12.20 -7.74
CA TYR A 12 -1.15 -10.94 -8.45
C TYR A 12 -2.19 -9.97 -7.93
N TYR A 13 -1.74 -8.80 -7.46
CA TYR A 13 -2.59 -7.71 -7.01
C TYR A 13 -2.69 -6.63 -8.08
N ASP A 14 -3.92 -6.27 -8.48
CA ASP A 14 -4.16 -5.12 -9.33
C ASP A 14 -4.19 -3.83 -8.50
N ILE A 15 -3.58 -2.76 -9.00
CA ILE A 15 -3.51 -1.47 -8.32
C ILE A 15 -4.53 -0.53 -8.94
N ILE A 16 -5.54 -0.13 -8.16
CA ILE A 16 -6.69 0.66 -8.59
C ILE A 16 -6.72 1.99 -7.84
N TRP A 17 -6.97 3.08 -8.55
CA TRP A 17 -7.17 4.39 -7.93
C TRP A 17 -8.62 4.56 -7.52
N ASP A 18 -8.88 4.76 -6.24
CA ASP A 18 -10.25 4.95 -5.70
C ASP A 18 -10.28 6.03 -4.62
N ASN A 19 -10.49 7.29 -5.04
CA ASN A 19 -10.57 8.40 -4.10
C ASN A 19 -11.85 8.39 -3.27
N GLU A 20 -12.98 8.00 -3.85
CA GLU A 20 -14.28 8.10 -3.19
C GLU A 20 -14.47 6.99 -2.17
N GLY A 21 -14.20 5.73 -2.55
CA GLY A 21 -14.29 4.59 -1.65
C GLY A 21 -13.36 4.72 -0.45
N LEU A 22 -12.11 5.11 -0.68
CA LEU A 22 -11.13 5.34 0.40
C LEU A 22 -11.50 6.54 1.27
N SER A 23 -11.98 7.65 0.68
CA SER A 23 -12.40 8.82 1.46
C SER A 23 -13.59 8.50 2.37
N ASN A 24 -14.55 7.69 1.92
CA ASN A 24 -15.70 7.26 2.74
C ASN A 24 -15.28 6.41 3.94
N LYS A 25 -14.15 5.71 3.82
CA LYS A 25 -13.52 4.95 4.92
C LYS A 25 -12.50 5.75 5.72
N ASN A 26 -12.27 7.02 5.36
CA ASN A 26 -11.22 7.87 5.93
C ASN A 26 -9.79 7.29 5.75
N LEU A 27 -9.55 6.56 4.66
CA LEU A 27 -8.28 5.92 4.30
C LEU A 27 -7.63 6.59 3.06
N VAL A 28 -6.36 6.23 2.80
CA VAL A 28 -5.61 6.64 1.59
C VAL A 28 -5.05 5.45 0.82
N GLY A 29 -5.12 4.25 1.39
CA GLY A 29 -4.82 2.96 0.80
C GLY A 29 -5.65 1.86 1.46
N GLU A 30 -5.85 0.75 0.77
CA GLU A 30 -6.47 -0.46 1.31
C GLU A 30 -6.12 -1.68 0.43
N ALA A 31 -5.67 -2.77 1.05
CA ALA A 31 -5.52 -4.06 0.40
C ALA A 31 -6.76 -4.95 0.61
N ASP A 32 -7.52 -5.23 -0.46
CA ASP A 32 -8.58 -6.25 -0.47
C ASP A 32 -7.98 -7.59 -0.92
N HIS A 33 -7.58 -8.41 0.05
CA HIS A 33 -6.98 -9.73 -0.18
C HIS A 33 -7.94 -10.72 -0.83
N SER A 34 -9.25 -10.57 -0.63
CA SER A 34 -10.26 -11.47 -1.23
C SER A 34 -10.34 -11.30 -2.74
N LYS A 35 -10.08 -10.07 -3.23
CA LYS A 35 -10.10 -9.73 -4.65
C LYS A 35 -8.71 -9.61 -5.27
N ASN A 36 -7.65 -9.67 -4.46
CA ASN A 36 -6.30 -9.30 -4.84
C ASN A 36 -6.25 -7.90 -5.48
N ILE A 37 -6.78 -6.90 -4.79
CA ILE A 37 -6.75 -5.50 -5.23
C ILE A 37 -6.08 -4.65 -4.17
N ILE A 38 -5.21 -3.74 -4.59
CA ILE A 38 -4.70 -2.65 -3.76
C ILE A 38 -5.34 -1.36 -4.27
N PHE A 39 -6.11 -0.71 -3.41
CA PHE A 39 -6.66 0.61 -3.67
C PHE A 39 -5.68 1.68 -3.19
N LEU A 40 -5.53 2.74 -3.98
CA LEU A 40 -4.76 3.93 -3.61
C LEU A 40 -5.56 5.19 -3.89
N ALA A 41 -5.37 6.21 -3.07
CA ALA A 41 -5.93 7.53 -3.31
C ALA A 41 -4.89 8.47 -3.94
N THR A 42 -5.37 9.38 -4.80
CA THR A 42 -4.62 10.55 -5.28
C THR A 42 -5.01 11.82 -4.52
N LYS A 43 -6.12 11.78 -3.78
CA LYS A 43 -6.63 12.88 -2.95
C LYS A 43 -7.15 12.36 -1.61
N TYR A 44 -6.96 13.15 -0.56
CA TYR A 44 -7.51 12.88 0.77
C TYR A 44 -8.03 14.18 1.36
N LYS A 45 -9.28 14.19 1.84
CA LYS A 45 -9.95 15.38 2.40
C LYS A 45 -9.83 16.62 1.49
N GLY A 46 -10.04 16.42 0.18
CA GLY A 46 -9.96 17.46 -0.84
C GLY A 46 -8.54 17.88 -1.25
N LYS A 47 -7.49 17.37 -0.61
CA LYS A 47 -6.08 17.72 -0.90
C LYS A 47 -5.41 16.64 -1.73
N LYS A 48 -4.58 17.04 -2.70
CA LYS A 48 -3.76 16.11 -3.48
C LYS A 48 -2.70 15.47 -2.59
N ILE A 49 -2.55 14.16 -2.67
CA ILE A 49 -1.50 13.42 -1.98
C ILE A 49 -0.20 13.56 -2.78
N ASN A 50 0.90 13.84 -2.10
CA ASN A 50 2.20 13.94 -2.76
C ASN A 50 2.70 12.55 -3.19
N LYS A 51 3.68 12.52 -4.09
CA LYS A 51 4.19 11.26 -4.65
C LYS A 51 4.80 10.34 -3.58
N THR A 52 5.57 10.89 -2.65
CA THR A 52 6.21 10.13 -1.56
C THR A 52 5.17 9.39 -0.73
N ASN A 53 4.13 10.09 -0.29
CA ASN A 53 3.06 9.49 0.51
C ASN A 53 2.31 8.39 -0.27
N ILE A 54 2.12 8.54 -1.59
CA ILE A 54 1.51 7.49 -2.42
C ILE A 54 2.42 6.26 -2.49
N GLU A 55 3.73 6.45 -2.65
CA GLU A 55 4.70 5.35 -2.69
C GLU A 55 4.81 4.62 -1.34
N GLU A 56 4.85 5.37 -0.23
CA GLU A 56 4.82 4.81 1.13
C GLU A 56 3.52 4.05 1.41
N THR A 57 2.37 4.61 1.01
CA THR A 57 1.06 3.95 1.14
C THR A 57 1.07 2.63 0.35
N LEU A 58 1.56 2.64 -0.89
CA LEU A 58 1.67 1.41 -1.67
C LEU A 58 2.54 0.36 -0.97
N LEU A 59 3.69 0.76 -0.41
CA LEU A 59 4.56 -0.17 0.32
C LEU A 59 3.88 -0.73 1.57
N HIS A 60 3.11 0.09 2.27
CA HIS A 60 2.30 -0.33 3.41
C HIS A 60 1.27 -1.41 3.01
N GLU A 61 0.51 -1.19 1.93
CA GLU A 61 -0.45 -2.20 1.44
C GLU A 61 0.23 -3.47 0.92
N ILE A 62 1.42 -3.36 0.32
CA ILE A 62 2.22 -4.52 -0.07
C ILE A 62 2.63 -5.33 1.17
N LEU A 63 3.00 -4.66 2.27
CA LEU A 63 3.35 -5.35 3.51
C LEU A 63 2.14 -6.07 4.13
N HIS A 64 0.93 -5.49 4.09
CA HIS A 64 -0.29 -6.22 4.45
C HIS A 64 -0.49 -7.45 3.57
N ALA A 65 -0.29 -7.33 2.25
CA ALA A 65 -0.39 -8.47 1.35
C ALA A 65 0.66 -9.55 1.64
N VAL A 66 1.90 -9.18 1.96
CA VAL A 66 2.96 -10.11 2.40
C VAL A 66 2.54 -10.79 3.70
N ASP A 67 2.09 -10.03 4.69
CA ASP A 67 1.70 -10.50 6.01
C ASP A 67 0.54 -11.50 5.95
N ALA A 68 -0.50 -11.18 5.17
CA ALA A 68 -1.64 -12.06 4.96
C ALA A 68 -1.24 -13.42 4.38
N ASN A 69 -0.23 -13.45 3.49
CA ASN A 69 0.17 -14.68 2.79
C ASN A 69 1.25 -15.49 3.51
N TYR A 70 2.18 -14.83 4.21
CA TYR A 70 3.33 -15.50 4.83
C TYR A 70 3.23 -15.66 6.34
N ASN A 71 2.53 -14.74 7.02
CA ASN A 71 2.44 -14.73 8.49
C ASN A 71 1.01 -14.95 9.00
N GLY A 72 0.05 -15.15 8.08
CA GLY A 72 -1.36 -15.33 8.43
C GLY A 72 -2.04 -14.08 8.99
N GLY A 73 -1.58 -12.87 8.63
CA GLY A 73 -2.17 -11.62 9.11
C GLY A 73 -1.81 -11.29 10.56
N GLY A 74 -0.64 -11.75 11.03
CA GLY A 74 -0.22 -11.64 12.42
C GLY A 74 0.42 -10.30 12.80
N LEU A 75 0.79 -9.46 11.84
CA LEU A 75 1.37 -8.15 12.14
C LEU A 75 0.28 -7.15 12.54
N ARG A 76 0.57 -6.36 13.56
CA ARG A 76 -0.31 -5.25 13.94
C ARG A 76 -0.11 -4.09 12.97
N GLU A 77 -1.13 -3.26 12.83
CA GLU A 77 -1.09 -2.04 12.02
C GLU A 77 0.13 -1.14 12.26
N ASP A 78 0.51 -0.99 13.54
CA ASP A 78 1.68 -0.21 13.96
C ASP A 78 3.01 -0.87 13.53
N ASP A 79 3.08 -2.21 13.50
CA ASP A 79 4.25 -2.93 13.00
C ASP A 79 4.38 -2.75 11.48
N VAL A 80 3.28 -2.88 10.74
CA VAL A 80 3.23 -2.65 9.28
C VAL A 80 3.61 -1.20 8.95
N SER A 81 3.06 -0.22 9.67
CA SER A 81 3.37 1.20 9.50
C SER A 81 4.84 1.53 9.74
N ARG A 82 5.44 1.02 10.82
CA ARG A 82 6.88 1.27 11.08
C ARG A 82 7.77 0.60 10.05
N LEU A 83 7.44 -0.64 9.66
CA LEU A 83 8.20 -1.37 8.65
C LEU A 83 8.10 -0.70 7.28
N SER A 84 6.91 -0.21 6.87
CA SER A 84 6.74 0.45 5.58
C SER A 84 7.57 1.72 5.49
N VAL A 85 7.57 2.56 6.53
CA VAL A 85 8.37 3.80 6.57
C VAL A 85 9.87 3.49 6.50
N GLY A 86 10.35 2.56 7.33
CA GLY A 86 11.76 2.18 7.35
C GLY A 86 12.22 1.55 6.02
N LEU A 87 11.43 0.62 5.48
CA LEU A 87 11.74 0.00 4.19
C LEU A 87 11.65 0.99 3.04
N TYR A 88 10.70 1.93 3.06
CA TYR A 88 10.62 2.96 2.03
C TYR A 88 11.90 3.80 1.99
N GLN A 89 12.38 4.25 3.14
CA GLN A 89 13.63 5.00 3.24
C GLN A 89 14.83 4.20 2.70
N VAL A 90 14.98 2.94 3.12
CA VAL A 90 16.05 2.05 2.61
C VAL A 90 15.96 1.88 1.10
N LEU A 91 14.78 1.58 0.56
CA LEU A 91 14.58 1.36 -0.87
C LEU A 91 14.84 2.63 -1.68
N LYS A 92 14.41 3.79 -1.17
CA LYS A 92 14.57 5.08 -1.84
C LYS A 92 16.02 5.53 -1.88
N ASP A 93 16.69 5.53 -0.72
CA ASP A 93 18.06 6.03 -0.60
C ASP A 93 19.06 5.15 -1.37
N ASN A 94 18.75 3.86 -1.52
CA ASN A 94 19.54 2.90 -2.28
C ASN A 94 19.09 2.73 -3.75
N LYS A 95 18.20 3.60 -4.26
CA LYS A 95 17.75 3.65 -5.67
C LYS A 95 17.06 2.37 -6.17
N PHE A 96 16.34 1.69 -5.29
CA PHE A 96 15.40 0.64 -5.66
C PHE A 96 14.00 1.17 -6.00
N LEU A 97 13.73 2.48 -5.76
CA LEU A 97 12.47 3.20 -6.05
C LEU A 97 12.66 4.58 -6.68
#